data_AF-A0A954LGT6-F1
#
_entry.id   AF-A0A954LGT6-F1
#
_cell.length_a   1.000
_cell.length_b   1.000
_cell.length_c   1.000
_cell.angle_alpha   90.00
_cell.angle_beta   90.00
_cell.angle_gamma   90.00
#
_symmetry.space_group_name_H-M   'P 1'
#
loop_
_entity.id
_entity.type
_entity.pdbx_description
1 polymer ?
#
loop_
_entity_poly.entity_id
_entity_poly.type
_entity_poly.pdbx_seq_one_letter_code
_entity_poly.pdbx_strand_id
1 'polypeptide(L)'
;MRQFKLLIAGFVALLVVPLIVYAFYLERRLETFEDSLRPSSPQELESDETVPGNRYPLVAHTVTGQVVYVPVYSHIYHGVGQPHLLTITLSVRNTSMEHEIVVRSMRYFDTKGREVKSYLDRPVRLPALGTTEVVVERDDASGGSGANFLVEWYARSPVTEPIIEAVMIGTSSRQGISFTGRGTVISEAASDSTEDAGSSGTPPTAE
;
A
#
# COMPACT_ATOMS: atom_id res chain seq x y z
N MET A 1 -74.94 12.44 5.58
CA MET A 1 -73.77 12.45 4.65
C MET A 1 -72.71 13.50 4.97
N ARG A 2 -73.06 14.76 5.30
CA ARG A 2 -72.07 15.84 5.53
C ARG A 2 -71.23 15.68 6.82
N GLN A 3 -71.83 15.18 7.90
CA GLN A 3 -71.17 14.85 9.18
C GLN A 3 -70.13 13.72 9.05
N PHE A 4 -70.46 12.66 8.29
CA PHE A 4 -69.56 11.53 8.05
C PHE A 4 -68.32 11.91 7.22
N LYS A 5 -68.48 12.81 6.23
CA LYS A 5 -67.35 13.36 5.46
C LYS A 5 -66.39 14.19 6.32
N LEU A 6 -66.90 14.92 7.32
CA LEU A 6 -66.08 15.69 8.26
C LEU A 6 -65.31 14.78 9.24
N LEU A 7 -65.93 13.70 9.72
CA LEU A 7 -65.26 12.69 10.56
C LEU A 7 -64.13 11.97 9.83
N ILE A 8 -64.37 11.56 8.58
CA ILE A 8 -63.33 10.95 7.73
C ILE A 8 -62.20 11.94 7.45
N ALA A 9 -62.54 13.20 7.09
CA ALA A 9 -61.53 14.23 6.86
C ALA A 9 -60.68 14.50 8.11
N GLY A 10 -61.28 14.50 9.30
CA GLY A 10 -60.57 14.65 10.57
C GLY A 10 -59.63 13.48 10.89
N PHE A 11 -60.07 12.24 10.66
CA PHE A 11 -59.24 11.05 10.87
C PHE A 11 -58.08 10.96 9.85
N VAL A 12 -58.33 11.32 8.59
CA VAL A 12 -57.30 11.42 7.55
C VAL A 12 -56.28 12.49 7.92
N ALA A 13 -56.73 13.67 8.38
CA ALA A 13 -55.81 14.72 8.84
C ALA A 13 -54.96 14.25 10.03
N LEU A 14 -55.53 13.49 10.97
CA LEU A 14 -54.81 12.95 12.14
C LEU A 14 -53.74 11.93 11.76
N LEU A 15 -53.88 11.21 10.65
CA LEU A 15 -52.84 10.30 10.14
C LEU A 15 -51.82 10.99 9.22
N VAL A 16 -52.27 11.93 8.39
CA VAL A 16 -51.43 12.59 7.39
C VAL A 16 -50.49 13.63 8.02
N VAL A 17 -50.98 14.40 9.00
CA VAL A 17 -50.16 15.46 9.64
C VAL A 17 -48.92 14.90 10.35
N PRO A 18 -48.99 13.84 11.18
CA PRO A 18 -47.81 13.24 11.78
C PRO A 18 -46.84 12.65 10.76
N LEU A 19 -47.36 12.11 9.66
CA LEU A 19 -46.55 11.57 8.56
C LEU A 19 -45.76 12.66 7.86
N ILE A 20 -46.38 13.83 7.63
CA ILE A 20 -45.70 15.02 7.09
C ILE A 20 -44.64 15.54 8.07
N VAL A 21 -44.95 15.62 9.37
CA VAL A 21 -43.98 16.03 10.40
C VAL A 21 -42.80 15.06 10.47
N TYR A 22 -43.07 13.75 10.39
CA TYR A 22 -42.04 12.72 10.40
C TYR A 22 -41.18 12.76 9.13
N ALA A 23 -41.79 12.97 7.96
CA ALA A 23 -41.07 13.16 6.71
C ALA A 23 -40.13 14.38 6.79
N PHE A 24 -40.63 15.52 7.31
CA PHE A 24 -39.83 16.72 7.49
C PHE A 24 -38.69 16.52 8.51
N TYR A 25 -38.92 15.76 9.58
CA TYR A 25 -37.88 15.39 10.54
C TYR A 25 -36.81 14.50 9.92
N LEU A 26 -37.21 13.50 9.11
CA LEU A 26 -36.28 12.62 8.41
C LEU A 26 -35.45 13.38 7.38
N GLU A 27 -36.05 14.33 6.65
CA GLU A 27 -35.35 15.12 5.63
C GLU A 27 -34.28 16.02 6.27
N ARG A 28 -34.62 16.73 7.36
CA ARG A 28 -33.62 17.50 8.13
C ARG A 28 -32.50 16.64 8.73
N ARG A 29 -32.84 15.41 9.17
CA ARG A 29 -31.85 14.48 9.73
C ARG A 29 -30.93 13.92 8.65
N LEU A 30 -31.45 13.71 7.44
CA LEU A 30 -30.69 13.22 6.30
C LEU A 30 -29.69 14.28 5.81
N GLU A 31 -30.07 15.56 5.75
CA GLU A 31 -29.16 16.67 5.41
C GLU A 31 -27.97 16.73 6.39
N THR A 32 -28.24 16.63 7.69
CA THR A 32 -27.19 16.63 8.72
C THR A 32 -26.23 15.44 8.56
N PHE A 33 -26.75 14.29 8.12
CA PHE A 33 -25.94 13.10 7.88
C PHE A 33 -25.12 13.22 6.60
N GLU A 34 -25.70 13.75 5.52
CA GLU A 34 -25.01 14.00 4.25
C GLU A 34 -23.85 14.98 4.42
N ASP A 35 -24.01 16.03 5.23
CA ASP A 35 -22.93 16.96 5.58
C ASP A 35 -21.80 16.30 6.38
N SER A 36 -22.10 15.32 7.24
CA SER A 36 -21.08 14.58 8.01
C SER A 36 -20.28 13.57 7.17
N LEU A 37 -20.80 13.20 6.00
CA LEU A 37 -20.14 12.31 5.03
C LEU A 37 -19.33 13.07 3.99
N ARG A 38 -19.36 14.41 4.01
CA ARG A 38 -18.51 15.21 3.12
C ARG A 38 -17.05 14.98 3.49
N PRO A 39 -16.18 14.65 2.52
CA PRO A 39 -14.76 14.59 2.77
C PRO A 39 -14.29 15.94 3.32
N SER A 40 -13.71 15.94 4.53
CA SER A 40 -13.01 17.12 5.06
C SER A 40 -11.96 17.55 4.05
N SER A 41 -12.02 18.81 3.63
CA SER A 41 -10.99 19.35 2.73
C SER A 41 -9.67 19.43 3.51
N PRO A 42 -8.52 19.12 2.89
CA PRO A 42 -7.22 19.26 3.55
C PRO A 42 -6.95 20.67 4.14
N GLN A 43 -7.67 21.68 3.67
CA GLN A 43 -7.57 23.08 4.08
C GLN A 43 -8.22 23.37 5.45
N GLU A 44 -9.07 22.48 5.99
CA GLU A 44 -9.61 22.61 7.36
C GLU A 44 -8.54 22.46 8.45
N LEU A 45 -7.37 21.93 8.10
CA LEU A 45 -6.21 21.75 8.97
C LEU A 45 -5.18 22.89 8.87
N GLU A 46 -5.44 23.92 8.05
CA GLU A 46 -4.59 25.11 7.98
C GLU A 46 -4.72 25.89 9.30
N SER A 47 -3.76 25.68 10.21
CA SER A 47 -3.60 26.54 11.38
C SER A 47 -3.23 27.96 10.94
N ASP A 48 -3.83 28.97 11.56
CA ASP A 48 -3.56 30.40 11.35
C ASP A 48 -2.09 30.81 11.65
N GLU A 49 -1.28 29.87 12.16
CA GLU A 49 0.16 30.03 12.31
C GLU A 49 0.86 29.86 10.96
N THR A 50 1.52 30.91 10.51
CA THR A 50 2.48 30.86 9.40
C THR A 50 3.60 29.88 9.74
N VAL A 51 3.49 28.63 9.30
CA VAL A 51 4.58 27.65 9.40
C VAL A 51 5.77 28.21 8.59
N PRO A 52 6.94 28.44 9.18
CA PRO A 52 8.12 28.90 8.45
C PRO A 52 8.52 27.83 7.43
N GLY A 53 8.13 28.04 6.17
CA GLY A 53 8.07 27.01 5.13
C GLY A 53 9.40 26.46 4.61
N ASN A 54 10.51 26.51 5.36
CA ASN A 54 11.79 26.05 4.82
C ASN A 54 12.91 25.69 5.82
N ARG A 55 12.62 25.02 6.96
CA ARG A 55 13.67 24.75 7.97
C ARG A 55 13.84 23.31 8.46
N TYR A 56 13.09 22.35 7.95
CA TYR A 56 13.31 20.95 8.31
C TYR A 56 14.04 20.26 7.17
N PRO A 57 15.36 19.97 7.28
CA PRO A 57 16.02 19.12 6.32
C PRO A 57 15.33 17.75 6.35
N LEU A 58 14.70 17.39 5.23
CA LEU A 58 14.15 16.04 5.04
C LEU A 58 15.34 15.10 4.83
N VAL A 59 15.78 14.45 5.90
CA VAL A 59 16.86 13.47 5.83
C VAL A 59 16.23 12.14 5.42
N ALA A 60 16.48 11.74 4.17
CA ALA A 60 16.10 10.42 3.69
C ALA A 60 17.03 9.35 4.28
N HIS A 61 16.47 8.21 4.67
CA HIS A 61 17.28 7.01 4.85
C HIS A 61 17.71 6.52 3.48
N THR A 62 19.03 6.44 3.27
CA THR A 62 19.60 6.07 1.97
C THR A 62 20.48 4.84 2.07
N VAL A 63 20.36 3.96 1.09
CA VAL A 63 21.06 2.68 0.99
C VAL A 63 21.60 2.49 -0.43
N THR A 64 22.62 1.65 -0.59
CA THR A 64 23.28 1.41 -1.88
C THR A 64 22.94 0.04 -2.49
N GLY A 65 22.29 -0.84 -1.75
CA GLY A 65 21.78 -2.10 -2.28
C GLY A 65 21.22 -3.01 -1.21
N GLN A 66 20.24 -3.82 -1.59
CA GLN A 66 19.54 -4.72 -0.69
C GLN A 66 19.14 -6.01 -1.41
N VAL A 67 18.94 -7.07 -0.62
CA VAL A 67 18.18 -8.27 -1.01
C VAL A 67 16.85 -8.23 -0.28
N VAL A 68 15.77 -8.27 -1.05
CA VAL A 68 14.40 -8.11 -0.56
C VAL A 68 13.62 -9.39 -0.82
N TYR A 69 13.05 -9.97 0.24
CA TYR A 69 12.16 -11.11 0.20
C TYR A 69 10.71 -10.65 0.04
N VAL A 70 10.01 -11.14 -0.96
CA VAL A 70 8.61 -10.78 -1.23
C VAL A 70 7.74 -12.03 -1.18
N PRO A 71 6.86 -12.21 -0.18
CA PRO A 71 5.95 -13.34 -0.13
C PRO A 71 4.91 -13.23 -1.24
N VAL A 72 4.68 -14.32 -1.97
CA VAL A 72 3.66 -14.39 -3.02
C VAL A 72 2.96 -15.75 -3.00
N TYR A 73 1.79 -15.83 -3.64
CA TYR A 73 0.99 -17.06 -3.62
C TYR A 73 0.54 -17.37 -5.05
N SER A 74 0.97 -18.51 -5.59
CA SER A 74 0.40 -19.02 -6.86
C SER A 74 -1.04 -19.48 -6.65
N HIS A 75 -1.35 -19.94 -5.45
CA HIS A 75 -2.69 -20.26 -5.01
C HIS A 75 -2.82 -20.13 -3.50
N ILE A 76 -4.06 -19.91 -3.08
CA ILE A 76 -4.49 -20.00 -1.68
C ILE A 76 -5.62 -21.01 -1.56
N TYR A 77 -6.03 -21.34 -0.34
CA TYR A 77 -7.08 -22.32 -0.10
C TYR A 77 -8.37 -21.66 0.36
N HIS A 78 -9.50 -22.24 -0.03
CA HIS A 78 -10.83 -21.85 0.46
C HIS A 78 -11.67 -23.11 0.74
N GLY A 79 -12.77 -22.95 1.49
CA GLY A 79 -13.65 -24.06 1.84
C GLY A 79 -12.94 -25.15 2.63
N VAL A 80 -12.90 -26.36 2.06
CA VAL A 80 -12.28 -27.57 2.64
C VAL A 80 -10.93 -27.85 1.97
N GLY A 81 -10.13 -26.79 1.73
CA GLY A 81 -8.79 -26.91 1.18
C GLY A 81 -8.71 -26.89 -0.35
N GLN A 82 -9.76 -26.45 -1.06
CA GLN A 82 -9.71 -26.32 -2.51
C GLN A 82 -8.75 -25.18 -2.90
N PRO A 83 -7.79 -25.41 -3.81
CA PRO A 83 -6.91 -24.35 -4.28
C PRO A 83 -7.67 -23.36 -5.15
N HIS A 84 -7.35 -22.08 -4.97
CA HIS A 84 -7.79 -20.98 -5.81
C HIS A 84 -6.54 -20.33 -6.41
N LEU A 85 -6.36 -20.49 -7.72
CA LEU A 85 -5.19 -20.02 -8.45
C LEU A 85 -5.21 -18.49 -8.62
N LEU A 86 -4.02 -17.90 -8.59
CA LEU A 86 -3.81 -16.44 -8.58
C LEU A 86 -2.79 -16.04 -9.65
N THR A 87 -3.05 -14.94 -10.35
CA THR A 87 -2.03 -14.24 -11.11
C THR A 87 -1.20 -13.41 -10.14
N ILE A 88 0.13 -13.46 -10.25
CA ILE A 88 1.03 -12.65 -9.42
C ILE A 88 1.66 -11.57 -10.30
N THR A 89 1.59 -10.31 -9.88
CA THR A 89 2.36 -9.20 -10.47
C THR A 89 3.33 -8.68 -9.44
N LEU A 90 4.63 -8.89 -9.66
CA LEU A 90 5.69 -8.31 -8.83
C LEU A 90 6.14 -6.99 -9.46
N SER A 91 6.21 -5.94 -8.67
CA SER A 91 6.63 -4.59 -9.08
C SER A 91 7.83 -4.13 -8.25
N VAL A 92 8.84 -3.59 -8.94
CA VAL A 92 9.97 -2.86 -8.33
C VAL A 92 9.92 -1.41 -8.79
N ARG A 93 9.75 -0.50 -7.84
CA ARG A 93 9.60 0.95 -8.07
C ARG A 93 10.79 1.67 -7.45
N ASN A 94 11.59 2.33 -8.28
CA ASN A 94 12.63 3.24 -7.80
C ASN A 94 11.98 4.47 -7.17
N THR A 95 12.21 4.72 -5.89
CA THR A 95 11.68 5.89 -5.19
C THR A 95 12.61 7.10 -5.25
N SER A 96 13.85 6.91 -5.73
CA SER A 96 14.80 7.99 -5.88
C SER A 96 14.33 8.99 -6.92
N MET A 97 14.39 10.27 -6.58
CA MET A 97 14.02 11.37 -7.47
C MET A 97 15.12 11.72 -8.47
N GLU A 98 16.36 11.31 -8.21
CA GLU A 98 17.53 11.78 -8.95
C GLU A 98 18.38 10.64 -9.53
N HIS A 99 18.48 9.53 -8.81
CA HIS A 99 19.44 8.48 -9.12
C HIS A 99 18.75 7.23 -9.67
N GLU A 100 19.38 6.62 -10.67
CA GLU A 100 18.97 5.29 -11.15
C GLU A 100 19.37 4.20 -10.16
N ILE A 101 18.62 3.09 -10.18
CA ILE A 101 19.01 1.84 -9.52
C ILE A 101 19.16 0.74 -10.57
N VAL A 102 19.88 -0.32 -10.21
CA VAL A 102 20.03 -1.52 -11.03
C VAL A 102 19.37 -2.67 -10.30
N VAL A 103 18.33 -3.24 -10.91
CA VAL A 103 17.76 -4.51 -10.46
C VAL A 103 18.61 -5.63 -11.05
N ARG A 104 19.35 -6.32 -10.18
CA ARG A 104 20.28 -7.39 -10.57
C ARG A 104 19.53 -8.68 -10.89
N SER A 105 18.56 -9.05 -10.04
CA SER A 105 17.79 -10.29 -10.23
C SER A 105 16.39 -10.21 -9.62
N MET A 106 15.48 -11.00 -10.18
CA MET A 106 14.13 -11.27 -9.67
C MET A 106 13.90 -12.79 -9.73
N ARG A 107 14.21 -13.48 -8.63
CA ARG A 107 14.22 -14.95 -8.59
C ARG A 107 13.00 -15.46 -7.86
N TYR A 108 12.25 -16.35 -8.50
CA TYR A 108 11.02 -16.94 -8.01
C TYR A 108 11.28 -18.31 -7.39
N PHE A 109 10.80 -18.53 -6.17
CA PHE A 109 10.98 -19.76 -5.41
C PHE A 109 9.65 -20.41 -5.07
N ASP A 110 9.65 -21.75 -5.05
CA ASP A 110 8.49 -22.53 -4.62
C ASP A 110 8.38 -22.64 -3.09
N THR A 111 7.25 -23.20 -2.61
CA THR A 111 6.98 -23.49 -1.19
C THR A 111 8.09 -24.31 -0.51
N LYS A 112 8.90 -25.05 -1.27
CA LYS A 112 10.00 -25.87 -0.74
C LYS A 112 11.34 -25.13 -0.74
N GLY A 113 11.35 -23.86 -1.13
CA GLY A 113 12.56 -23.03 -1.22
C GLY A 113 13.42 -23.32 -2.44
N ARG A 114 12.89 -24.00 -3.47
CA ARG A 114 13.63 -24.26 -4.71
C ARG A 114 13.40 -23.13 -5.69
N GLU A 115 14.47 -22.67 -6.33
CA GLU A 115 14.36 -21.68 -7.39
C GLU A 115 13.64 -22.30 -8.59
N VAL A 116 12.53 -21.70 -8.98
CA VAL A 116 11.69 -22.11 -10.10
C VAL A 116 12.12 -21.39 -11.38
N LYS A 117 12.31 -20.07 -11.28
CA LYS A 117 12.56 -19.21 -12.44
C LYS A 117 13.25 -17.91 -12.04
N SER A 118 14.23 -17.48 -12.81
CA SER A 118 14.71 -16.10 -12.82
C SER A 118 13.99 -15.34 -13.93
N TYR A 119 13.45 -14.16 -13.60
CA TYR A 119 12.69 -13.34 -14.57
C TYR A 119 13.56 -12.33 -15.32
N LEU A 120 14.83 -12.18 -14.94
CA LEU A 120 15.78 -11.30 -15.63
C LEU A 120 16.94 -12.13 -16.19
N ASP A 121 17.16 -12.05 -17.51
CA ASP A 121 18.33 -12.63 -18.18
C ASP A 121 19.60 -11.79 -17.94
N ARG A 122 19.41 -10.49 -17.71
CA ARG A 122 20.46 -9.50 -17.45
C ARG A 122 19.95 -8.42 -16.50
N PRO A 123 20.84 -7.75 -15.74
CA PRO A 123 20.44 -6.64 -14.88
C PRO A 123 19.71 -5.53 -15.67
N VAL A 124 18.67 -4.96 -15.06
CA VAL A 124 17.85 -3.89 -15.63
C VAL A 124 18.08 -2.61 -14.86
N ARG A 125 18.30 -1.50 -15.59
CA ARG A 125 18.40 -0.17 -15.00
C ARG A 125 17.00 0.43 -14.88
N LEU A 126 16.68 0.92 -13.69
CA LEU A 126 15.49 1.70 -13.43
C LEU A 126 15.89 3.17 -13.27
N PRO A 127 15.43 4.08 -14.15
CA PRO A 127 15.68 5.50 -13.96
C PRO A 127 15.05 6.00 -12.66
N ALA A 128 15.36 7.23 -12.27
CA ALA A 128 14.65 7.91 -11.19
C ALA A 128 13.12 7.80 -11.37
N LEU A 129 12.41 7.42 -10.31
CA LEU A 129 10.96 7.18 -10.31
C LEU A 129 10.48 6.08 -11.30
N GLY A 130 11.40 5.31 -11.88
CA GLY A 130 11.13 4.24 -12.82
C GLY A 130 10.58 2.97 -12.15
N THR A 131 9.84 2.18 -12.92
CA THR A 131 9.26 0.91 -12.45
C THR A 131 9.53 -0.20 -13.45
N THR A 132 9.73 -1.42 -12.96
CA THR A 132 9.66 -2.65 -13.78
C THR A 132 8.82 -3.69 -13.07
N GLU A 133 8.16 -4.52 -13.86
CA GLU A 133 7.21 -5.50 -13.36
C GLU A 133 7.44 -6.85 -14.04
N VAL A 134 7.08 -7.92 -13.34
CA VAL A 134 7.03 -9.27 -13.90
C VAL A 134 5.72 -9.93 -13.48
N VAL A 135 5.18 -10.77 -14.37
CA VAL A 135 3.91 -11.46 -14.15
C VAL A 135 4.13 -12.96 -14.13
N VAL A 136 3.63 -13.61 -13.09
CA VAL A 136 3.45 -15.07 -13.03
C VAL A 136 2.00 -15.35 -13.43
N GLU A 137 1.82 -16.12 -14.49
CA GLU A 137 0.49 -16.44 -15.02
C GLU A 137 -0.34 -17.26 -14.04
N ARG A 138 -1.66 -17.09 -14.06
CA ARG A 138 -2.59 -17.79 -13.16
C ARG A 138 -2.43 -19.31 -13.18
N ASP A 139 -2.16 -19.88 -14.34
CA ASP A 139 -2.05 -21.33 -14.52
C ASP A 139 -0.67 -21.88 -14.12
N ASP A 140 0.29 -21.00 -13.81
CA ASP A 140 1.58 -21.38 -13.24
C ASP A 140 1.47 -21.61 -11.72
N ALA A 141 1.11 -22.85 -11.36
CA ALA A 141 1.05 -23.31 -9.97
C ALA A 141 2.40 -23.77 -9.40
N SER A 142 3.51 -23.61 -10.13
CA SER A 142 4.81 -24.19 -9.76
C SER A 142 5.37 -23.63 -8.44
N GLY A 143 5.04 -22.39 -8.08
CA GLY A 143 5.47 -21.80 -6.81
C GLY A 143 4.73 -22.32 -5.58
N GLY A 144 3.52 -22.84 -5.74
CA GLY A 144 2.70 -23.30 -4.61
C GLY A 144 2.15 -22.17 -3.72
N SER A 145 1.64 -22.55 -2.54
CA SER A 145 0.99 -21.68 -1.55
C SER A 145 1.95 -20.96 -0.59
N GLY A 146 3.26 -21.14 -0.76
CA GLY A 146 4.31 -20.53 0.06
C GLY A 146 5.43 -19.97 -0.82
N ALA A 147 5.08 -19.57 -2.03
CA ALA A 147 6.02 -19.03 -3.00
C ALA A 147 6.61 -17.70 -2.53
N ASN A 148 7.74 -17.32 -3.10
CA ASN A 148 8.34 -16.03 -2.81
C ASN A 148 9.23 -15.56 -3.96
N PHE A 149 9.54 -14.27 -3.95
CA PHE A 149 10.59 -13.69 -4.75
C PHE A 149 11.76 -13.25 -3.87
N LEU A 150 12.97 -13.45 -4.36
CA LEU A 150 14.14 -12.70 -3.94
C LEU A 150 14.49 -11.69 -5.02
N VAL A 151 14.42 -10.41 -4.66
CA VAL A 151 14.80 -9.30 -5.52
C VAL A 151 16.11 -8.73 -5.00
N GLU A 152 17.13 -8.70 -5.86
CA GLU A 152 18.41 -8.09 -5.55
C GLU A 152 18.58 -6.85 -6.40
N TRP A 153 18.91 -5.74 -5.76
CA TRP A 153 19.14 -4.47 -6.43
C TRP A 153 20.31 -3.72 -5.80
N TYR A 154 20.94 -2.84 -6.58
CA TYR A 154 22.01 -1.97 -6.12
C TYR A 154 22.00 -0.63 -6.87
N ALA A 155 22.64 0.38 -6.29
CA ALA A 155 22.84 1.70 -6.87
C ALA A 155 24.32 2.10 -6.74
N ARG A 156 24.76 3.02 -7.61
CA ARG A 156 26.14 3.55 -7.54
C ARG A 156 26.32 4.60 -6.44
N SER A 157 25.23 5.28 -6.09
CA SER A 157 25.16 6.30 -5.05
C SER A 157 24.08 5.91 -4.05
N PRO A 158 24.12 6.38 -2.79
CA PRO A 158 23.04 6.16 -1.84
C PRO A 158 21.70 6.69 -2.38
N VAL A 159 20.66 5.87 -2.30
CA VAL A 159 19.30 6.19 -2.76
C VAL A 159 18.27 5.85 -1.70
N THR A 160 17.09 6.46 -1.79
CA THR A 160 15.92 6.02 -1.01
C THR A 160 15.56 4.58 -1.35
N GLU A 161 15.09 3.83 -0.35
CA GLU A 161 14.69 2.43 -0.54
C GLU A 161 13.60 2.30 -1.62
N PRO A 162 13.79 1.44 -2.64
CA PRO A 162 12.76 1.19 -3.63
C PRO A 162 11.58 0.46 -3.01
N ILE A 163 10.38 0.71 -3.54
CA ILE A 163 9.20 -0.06 -3.15
C ILE A 163 9.17 -1.34 -3.97
N ILE A 164 9.22 -2.47 -3.28
CA ILE A 164 9.12 -3.80 -3.90
C ILE A 164 7.91 -4.50 -3.30
N GLU A 165 6.93 -4.76 -4.14
CA GLU A 165 5.65 -5.33 -3.73
C GLU A 165 5.11 -6.27 -4.81
N ALA A 166 4.22 -7.16 -4.40
CA ALA A 166 3.48 -8.01 -5.31
C ALA A 166 1.97 -7.81 -5.12
N VAL A 167 1.23 -7.87 -6.21
CA VAL A 167 -0.23 -7.92 -6.22
C VAL A 167 -0.64 -9.31 -6.71
N MET A 168 -1.48 -10.00 -5.95
CA MET A 168 -2.06 -11.27 -6.33
C MET A 168 -3.54 -11.07 -6.63
N ILE A 169 -3.97 -11.53 -7.80
CA ILE A 169 -5.35 -11.38 -8.26
C ILE A 169 -5.92 -12.75 -8.63
N GLY A 170 -7.05 -13.09 -8.02
CA GLY A 170 -7.88 -14.23 -8.38
C GLY A 170 -9.19 -13.73 -8.97
N THR A 171 -9.43 -13.98 -10.25
CA THR A 171 -10.69 -13.64 -10.93
C THR A 171 -11.32 -14.93 -11.44
N SER A 172 -12.14 -15.58 -10.60
CA SER A 172 -12.89 -16.77 -11.02
C SER A 172 -14.39 -16.51 -10.93
N SER A 173 -15.11 -16.62 -12.05
CA SER A 173 -16.56 -16.45 -12.12
C SER A 173 -17.01 -15.07 -11.58
N ARG A 174 -18.00 -15.02 -10.66
CA ARG A 174 -18.58 -13.79 -10.09
C ARG A 174 -17.83 -13.23 -8.88
N GLN A 175 -16.72 -13.82 -8.45
CA GLN A 175 -15.97 -13.39 -7.28
C GLN A 175 -14.52 -13.09 -7.64
N GLY A 176 -14.11 -11.85 -7.36
CA GLY A 176 -12.72 -11.40 -7.49
C GLY A 176 -12.12 -11.20 -6.10
N ILE A 177 -10.90 -11.70 -5.91
CA ILE A 177 -10.08 -11.39 -4.74
C ILE A 177 -8.78 -10.76 -5.21
N SER A 178 -8.29 -9.80 -4.43
CA SER A 178 -6.98 -9.22 -4.65
C SER A 178 -6.34 -8.85 -3.33
N PHE A 179 -5.05 -9.09 -3.20
CA PHE A 179 -4.29 -8.69 -2.04
C PHE A 179 -2.83 -8.42 -2.42
N THR A 180 -2.12 -7.73 -1.54
CA THR A 180 -0.74 -7.30 -1.76
C THR A 180 0.21 -8.01 -0.80
N GLY A 181 1.39 -8.38 -1.28
CA GLY A 181 2.52 -8.83 -0.49
C GLY A 181 3.61 -7.77 -0.52
N ARG A 182 4.01 -7.22 0.63
CA ARG A 182 5.11 -6.26 0.71
C ARG A 182 6.44 -6.97 0.89
N GLY A 183 7.47 -6.46 0.21
CA GLY A 183 8.84 -6.91 0.40
C GLY A 183 9.37 -6.60 1.80
N THR A 184 10.23 -7.47 2.30
CA THR A 184 11.00 -7.29 3.54
C THR A 184 12.48 -7.39 3.22
N VAL A 185 13.26 -6.40 3.66
CA VAL A 185 14.72 -6.41 3.51
C VAL A 185 15.29 -7.52 4.38
N ILE A 186 16.09 -8.41 3.79
CA ILE A 186 16.74 -9.53 4.52
C ILE A 186 18.27 -9.42 4.50
N SER A 187 18.82 -8.56 3.66
CA SER A 187 20.25 -8.23 3.61
C SER A 187 20.41 -6.84 2.98
N GLU A 188 21.36 -6.08 3.49
CA GLU A 188 21.64 -4.72 3.07
C GLU A 188 23.15 -4.50 2.95
N ALA A 189 23.58 -3.74 1.96
CA ALA A 189 24.96 -3.29 1.86
C ALA A 189 25.23 -2.22 2.93
N ALA A 190 26.22 -2.46 3.80
CA ALA A 190 26.56 -1.53 4.87
C ALA A 190 26.84 -0.12 4.33
N SER A 191 26.15 0.88 4.86
CA SER A 191 26.49 2.29 4.65
C SER A 191 27.66 2.66 5.56
N ASP A 192 28.76 3.16 5.00
CA ASP A 192 29.85 3.79 5.76
C ASP A 192 29.34 5.07 6.44
N SER A 193 28.68 4.92 7.59
CA SER A 193 28.24 6.02 8.44
C SER A 193 28.84 5.96 9.85
N THR A 194 29.98 5.26 10.02
CA THR A 194 30.72 5.22 11.30
C THR A 194 32.18 5.64 11.12
N GLU A 195 32.43 6.85 10.64
CA GLU A 195 33.71 7.55 10.82
C GLU A 195 33.45 9.03 11.07
N ASP A 196 32.91 9.37 12.25
CA ASP A 196 33.12 10.69 12.87
C ASP A 196 32.61 10.70 14.33
N ALA A 197 33.34 9.99 15.21
CA ALA A 197 33.26 10.20 16.66
C ALA A 197 34.58 9.79 17.30
N GLY A 198 35.67 10.47 16.92
CA GLY A 198 36.99 10.20 17.45
C GLY A 198 37.96 11.36 17.31
N SER A 199 37.70 12.50 17.97
CA SER A 199 38.77 13.37 18.50
C SER A 199 38.20 14.50 19.38
N SER A 200 38.00 14.22 20.67
CA SER A 200 38.12 15.26 21.72
C SER A 200 38.35 14.59 23.07
N GLY A 201 39.61 14.37 23.41
CA GLY A 201 40.04 13.87 24.71
C GLY A 201 41.36 14.50 25.10
N THR A 202 41.32 15.78 25.50
CA THR A 202 42.42 16.47 26.17
C THR A 202 42.71 15.76 27.50
N PRO A 203 43.95 15.31 27.79
CA PRO A 203 44.30 14.83 29.13
C PRO A 203 44.43 16.03 30.09
N PRO A 204 43.97 15.92 31.34
CA PRO A 204 44.13 16.99 32.31
C PRO A 204 45.60 17.07 32.79
N THR A 205 46.06 18.30 32.94
CA THR A 205 47.24 18.68 33.71
C THR A 205 47.16 18.09 35.12
N ALA A 206 48.21 17.42 35.58
CA ALA A 206 48.45 17.17 36.99
C ALA A 206 49.94 17.39 37.28
N GLU A 207 50.18 18.23 38.29
CA GLU A 207 51.44 18.54 38.96
C GLU A 207 52.06 17.31 39.65
#